data_AF-A0A0Q8Z009-F1
#
_entry.id   AF-A0A0Q8Z009-F1
#
_cell.length_a   1.000
_cell.length_b   1.000
_cell.length_c   1.000
_cell.angle_alpha   90.00
_cell.angle_beta   90.00
_cell.angle_gamma   90.00
#
_symmetry.space_group_name_H-M   'P 1'
#
loop_
_entity.id
_entity.type
_entity.pdbx_description
1 polymer ?
#
loop_
_entity_poly.entity_id
_entity_poly.type
_entity_poly.pdbx_seq_one_letter_code
_entity_poly.pdbx_strand_id
1 'polypeptide(L)'
;MQTLGLVDPRPVTFALGNDIVDADGHGCGADDTHNGYERVFVTPELDGWTLILGAWCDPCGEERSEEVLRLCTELSAPYGQAHAYYYGGQGDGSAWLIAEQGTVIRRYCETGEGEDELLTLGEPLPYERARRVELGLTPDWDPVQESKDDEDEWRSASHDMAADLARSYGVSPLHIGPDTPSRGTGVVALTPYGVAHGVPAGAYRI
;
A
#
# COMPACT_ATOMS: atom_id res chain seq x y z
N MET A 1 -2.61 14.55 -7.84
CA MET A 1 -4.02 14.37 -8.27
C MET A 1 -4.14 14.06 -9.74
N GLN A 2 -3.63 14.89 -10.65
CA GLN A 2 -3.79 14.68 -12.10
C GLN A 2 -3.19 13.36 -12.61
N THR A 3 -1.96 12.99 -12.19
CA THR A 3 -1.33 11.70 -12.55
C THR A 3 -2.14 10.49 -12.09
N LEU A 4 -2.82 10.62 -10.95
CA LEU A 4 -3.65 9.57 -10.36
C LEU A 4 -5.09 9.57 -10.91
N GLY A 5 -5.45 10.54 -11.74
CA GLY A 5 -6.82 10.72 -12.22
C GLY A 5 -7.84 11.06 -11.13
N LEU A 6 -7.40 11.53 -9.95
CA LEU A 6 -8.30 11.86 -8.85
C LEU A 6 -9.08 13.15 -9.12
N VAL A 7 -10.39 13.13 -8.88
CA VAL A 7 -11.30 14.26 -9.12
C VAL A 7 -12.16 14.58 -7.90
N ASP A 8 -12.85 15.72 -7.95
CA ASP A 8 -13.76 16.21 -6.91
C ASP A 8 -13.21 16.17 -5.47
N PRO A 9 -12.00 16.72 -5.22
CA PRO A 9 -11.41 16.68 -3.90
C PRO A 9 -12.23 17.49 -2.90
N ARG A 10 -12.56 16.87 -1.76
CA ARG A 10 -13.31 17.50 -0.68
C ARG A 10 -12.53 17.46 0.62
N PRO A 11 -12.27 18.62 1.25
CA PRO A 11 -11.58 18.68 2.53
C PRO A 11 -12.31 17.88 3.62
N VAL A 12 -11.55 17.07 4.34
CA VAL A 12 -12.04 16.30 5.50
C VAL A 12 -11.06 16.39 6.65
N THR A 13 -11.51 16.08 7.87
CA THR A 13 -10.59 15.81 8.98
C THR A 13 -9.89 14.48 8.75
N PHE A 14 -8.73 14.28 9.37
CA PHE A 14 -8.01 13.01 9.30
C PHE A 14 -8.88 11.85 9.79
N ALA A 15 -9.56 12.03 10.93
CA ALA A 15 -10.45 11.03 11.50
C ALA A 15 -11.59 10.64 10.53
N LEU A 16 -12.22 11.61 9.87
CA LEU A 16 -13.27 11.33 8.89
C LEU A 16 -12.72 10.62 7.65
N GLY A 17 -11.56 11.05 7.15
CA GLY A 17 -10.90 10.39 6.01
C GLY A 17 -10.57 8.93 6.30
N ASN A 18 -10.06 8.64 7.51
CA ASN A 18 -9.77 7.28 7.96
C ASN A 18 -11.02 6.41 8.09
N ASP A 19 -12.08 6.94 8.70
CA ASP A 19 -13.37 6.26 8.89
C ASP A 19 -14.03 5.91 7.54
N ILE A 20 -13.87 6.77 6.54
CA ILE A 20 -14.34 6.54 5.17
C ILE A 20 -13.61 5.36 4.51
N VAL A 21 -12.28 5.37 4.51
CA VAL A 21 -11.51 4.31 3.82
C VAL A 21 -11.58 2.97 4.54
N ASP A 22 -11.74 2.99 5.87
CA ASP A 22 -12.03 1.77 6.64
C ASP A 22 -13.39 1.20 6.22
N ALA A 23 -14.44 2.03 6.20
CA ALA A 23 -15.76 1.59 5.76
C ALA A 23 -15.79 1.07 4.30
N ASP A 24 -15.03 1.71 3.40
CA ASP A 24 -14.90 1.28 2.01
C ASP A 24 -14.15 -0.06 1.90
N GLY A 25 -13.13 -0.28 2.74
CA GLY A 25 -12.34 -1.52 2.74
C GLY A 25 -13.09 -2.76 3.26
N HIS A 26 -14.13 -2.58 4.08
CA HIS A 26 -14.94 -3.69 4.63
C HIS A 26 -16.15 -4.08 3.77
N GLY A 27 -16.35 -3.45 2.61
CA GLY A 27 -17.37 -3.80 1.63
C GLY A 27 -18.82 -3.77 2.15
N CYS A 28 -19.56 -2.72 1.79
CA CYS A 28 -21.01 -2.72 2.01
C CYS A 28 -21.75 -3.50 0.91
N GLY A 29 -21.76 -4.84 0.95
CA GLY A 29 -22.66 -5.68 0.14
C GLY A 29 -21.99 -6.69 -0.80
N ALA A 30 -22.61 -7.86 -0.91
CA ALA A 30 -22.06 -9.10 -1.46
C ALA A 30 -22.11 -9.26 -3.00
N ASP A 31 -22.46 -8.20 -3.76
CA ASP A 31 -22.80 -8.31 -5.19
C ASP A 31 -21.95 -7.43 -6.13
N ASP A 32 -20.96 -6.68 -5.63
CA ASP A 32 -20.03 -5.90 -6.47
C ASP A 32 -18.58 -6.32 -6.20
N THR A 33 -17.90 -6.83 -7.23
CA THR A 33 -16.52 -7.34 -7.16
C THR A 33 -15.49 -6.24 -6.95
N HIS A 34 -15.88 -4.96 -6.95
CA HIS A 34 -14.97 -3.81 -6.85
C HIS A 34 -15.31 -2.84 -5.71
N ASN A 35 -16.03 -3.33 -4.70
CA ASN A 35 -16.44 -2.56 -3.53
C ASN A 35 -15.19 -1.96 -2.85
N GLY A 36 -15.05 -0.62 -2.84
CA GLY A 36 -13.96 0.09 -2.16
C GLY A 36 -12.92 0.78 -3.07
N TYR A 37 -13.06 0.70 -4.40
CA TYR A 37 -12.18 1.41 -5.35
C TYR A 37 -12.64 2.83 -5.69
N GLU A 38 -13.81 3.25 -5.23
CA GLU A 38 -14.50 4.45 -5.73
C GLU A 38 -13.82 5.75 -5.30
N ARG A 39 -13.18 5.74 -4.13
CA ARG A 39 -12.57 6.92 -3.53
C ARG A 39 -11.34 6.56 -2.71
N VAL A 40 -10.52 7.58 -2.49
CA VAL A 40 -9.34 7.49 -1.65
C VAL A 40 -9.30 8.66 -0.69
N PHE A 41 -8.68 8.46 0.46
CA PHE A 41 -8.30 9.54 1.36
C PHE A 41 -6.84 9.93 1.09
N VAL A 42 -6.63 11.16 0.67
CA VAL A 42 -5.30 11.77 0.53
C VAL A 42 -5.03 12.57 1.80
N THR A 43 -3.98 12.22 2.53
CA THR A 43 -3.63 12.88 3.79
C THR A 43 -3.13 14.31 3.53
N PRO A 44 -3.09 15.18 4.55
CA PRO A 44 -2.10 16.27 4.53
C PRO A 44 -0.68 15.70 4.36
N GLU A 45 0.29 16.56 4.11
CA GLU A 45 1.69 16.15 4.26
C GLU A 45 1.95 15.74 5.71
N LEU A 46 2.58 14.59 5.90
CA LEU A 46 2.96 13.97 7.17
C LEU A 46 4.43 13.59 7.09
N ASP A 47 5.29 14.23 7.87
CA ASP A 47 6.74 13.98 7.84
C ASP A 47 7.36 14.03 6.42
N GLY A 48 6.88 14.95 5.58
CA GLY A 48 7.34 15.11 4.20
C GLY A 48 6.70 14.14 3.20
N TRP A 49 5.80 13.24 3.64
CA TRP A 49 5.07 12.30 2.79
C TRP A 49 3.60 12.69 2.64
N THR A 50 3.02 12.43 1.47
CA THR A 50 1.56 12.45 1.29
C THR A 50 1.10 11.03 1.06
N LEU A 51 0.24 10.53 1.94
CA LEU A 51 -0.33 9.19 1.84
C LEU A 51 -1.64 9.23 1.06
N ILE A 52 -1.89 8.14 0.33
CA ILE A 52 -3.15 7.89 -0.36
C ILE A 52 -3.65 6.56 0.18
N LEU A 53 -4.79 6.58 0.87
CA LEU A 53 -5.35 5.43 1.57
C LEU A 53 -6.62 4.96 0.86
N GLY A 54 -6.79 3.64 0.77
CA GLY A 54 -7.95 2.98 0.16
C GLY A 54 -7.54 1.74 -0.65
N ALA A 55 -8.48 0.83 -0.89
CA ALA A 55 -8.24 -0.41 -1.64
C ALA A 55 -7.73 -0.14 -3.07
N TRP A 56 -8.03 1.04 -3.62
CA TRP A 56 -7.45 1.53 -4.88
C TRP A 56 -5.92 1.71 -4.84
N CYS A 57 -5.24 1.58 -3.71
CA CYS A 57 -3.77 1.69 -3.65
C CYS A 57 -3.07 0.33 -3.52
N ASP A 58 -3.83 -0.77 -3.57
CA ASP A 58 -3.33 -2.12 -3.32
C ASP A 58 -2.32 -2.58 -4.40
N PRO A 59 -1.03 -2.81 -4.05
CA PRO A 59 0.00 -3.25 -4.99
C PRO A 59 -0.09 -4.73 -5.39
N CYS A 60 -0.91 -5.53 -4.71
CA CYS A 60 -1.14 -6.96 -4.98
C CYS A 60 -2.56 -7.30 -5.45
N GLY A 61 -3.50 -6.35 -5.42
CA GLY A 61 -4.86 -6.59 -5.90
C GLY A 61 -4.93 -7.05 -7.36
N GLU A 62 -5.59 -8.17 -7.62
CA GLU A 62 -5.59 -8.90 -8.90
C GLU A 62 -5.80 -8.00 -10.13
N GLU A 63 -6.72 -7.04 -10.04
CA GLU A 63 -7.10 -6.18 -11.16
C GLU A 63 -6.14 -5.00 -11.41
N ARG A 64 -5.48 -4.50 -10.35
CA ARG A 64 -4.82 -3.18 -10.38
C ARG A 64 -3.35 -3.20 -10.02
N SER A 65 -2.82 -4.35 -9.64
CA SER A 65 -1.42 -4.52 -9.25
C SER A 65 -0.43 -3.92 -10.27
N GLU A 66 -0.65 -4.15 -11.57
CA GLU A 66 0.15 -3.57 -12.67
C GLU A 66 -0.06 -2.06 -12.86
N GLU A 67 -1.28 -1.57 -12.62
CA GLU A 67 -1.54 -0.13 -12.67
C GLU A 67 -0.88 0.60 -11.50
N VAL A 68 -0.91 0.02 -10.30
CA VAL A 68 -0.22 0.56 -9.11
C VAL A 68 1.30 0.58 -9.35
N LEU A 69 1.86 -0.47 -9.96
CA LEU A 69 3.25 -0.50 -10.42
C LEU A 69 3.59 0.68 -11.34
N ARG A 70 2.77 0.90 -12.37
CA ARG A 70 2.94 2.02 -13.29
C ARG A 70 2.85 3.37 -12.57
N LEU A 71 1.85 3.55 -11.70
CA LEU A 71 1.63 4.80 -10.97
C LEU A 71 2.81 5.13 -10.02
N CYS A 72 3.31 4.16 -9.26
CA CYS A 72 4.51 4.37 -8.44
C CYS A 72 5.72 4.73 -9.29
N THR A 73 5.90 4.08 -10.44
CA THR A 73 6.96 4.42 -11.38
C THR A 73 6.83 5.87 -11.86
N GLU A 74 5.65 6.27 -12.34
CA GLU A 74 5.40 7.63 -12.84
C GLU A 74 5.52 8.71 -11.77
N LEU A 75 5.09 8.43 -10.53
CA LEU A 75 5.16 9.37 -9.41
C LEU A 75 6.58 9.49 -8.85
N SER A 76 7.35 8.41 -8.80
CA SER A 76 8.73 8.45 -8.28
C SER A 76 9.65 9.31 -9.14
N ALA A 77 9.36 9.49 -10.45
CA ALA A 77 10.17 10.32 -11.34
C ALA A 77 10.23 11.81 -10.93
N PRO A 78 9.09 12.52 -10.74
CA PRO A 78 9.09 13.91 -10.27
C PRO A 78 9.25 14.06 -8.76
N TYR A 79 8.83 13.08 -7.94
CA TYR A 79 8.84 13.19 -6.48
C TYR A 79 10.05 12.51 -5.81
N GLY A 80 10.91 11.86 -6.59
CA GLY A 80 12.09 11.13 -6.09
C GLY A 80 11.76 9.71 -5.64
N GLN A 81 10.68 9.53 -4.87
CA GLN A 81 10.22 8.25 -4.36
C GLN A 81 8.69 8.13 -4.42
N ALA A 82 8.20 6.91 -4.65
CA ALA A 82 6.78 6.58 -4.52
C ALA A 82 6.63 5.11 -4.15
N HIS A 83 5.89 4.84 -3.07
CA HIS A 83 5.72 3.51 -2.52
C HIS A 83 4.23 3.15 -2.46
N ALA A 84 3.92 1.86 -2.56
CA ALA A 84 2.61 1.31 -2.26
C ALA A 84 2.76 0.12 -1.31
N TYR A 85 1.80 -0.03 -0.41
CA TYR A 85 1.81 -1.04 0.65
C TYR A 85 0.43 -1.64 0.80
N TYR A 86 0.39 -2.94 1.08
CA TYR A 86 -0.77 -3.66 1.60
C TYR A 86 -0.43 -4.21 2.98
N TYR A 87 -1.39 -4.15 3.91
CA TYR A 87 -1.28 -4.74 5.23
C TYR A 87 -2.64 -5.26 5.68
N GLY A 88 -2.77 -6.58 5.77
CA GLY A 88 -3.93 -7.27 6.28
C GLY A 88 -3.92 -7.32 7.80
N GLY A 89 -4.57 -6.35 8.47
CA GLY A 89 -4.56 -6.24 9.93
C GLY A 89 -5.18 -7.41 10.70
N GLN A 90 -5.82 -8.38 10.02
CA GLN A 90 -6.31 -9.64 10.60
C GLN A 90 -5.37 -10.83 10.36
N GLY A 91 -4.16 -10.57 9.85
CA GLY A 91 -3.26 -11.60 9.37
C GLY A 91 -3.66 -12.09 7.98
N ASP A 92 -3.92 -11.16 7.06
CA ASP A 92 -4.12 -11.46 5.63
C ASP A 92 -2.84 -11.23 4.81
N GLY A 93 -1.74 -10.95 5.51
CA GLY A 93 -0.41 -10.78 4.94
C GLY A 93 -0.04 -9.35 4.60
N SER A 94 1.02 -9.21 3.83
CA SER A 94 1.56 -7.90 3.48
C SER A 94 2.23 -7.87 2.11
N ALA A 95 2.20 -6.70 1.48
CA ALA A 95 2.88 -6.47 0.22
C ALA A 95 3.50 -5.07 0.19
N TRP A 96 4.56 -4.92 -0.59
CA TRP A 96 5.21 -3.63 -0.80
C TRP A 96 5.73 -3.48 -2.23
N LEU A 97 5.67 -2.25 -2.69
CA LEU A 97 6.20 -1.80 -3.97
C LEU A 97 6.96 -0.50 -3.73
N ILE A 98 8.25 -0.48 -4.06
CA ILE A 98 9.16 0.66 -3.90
C ILE A 98 9.66 1.09 -5.26
N ALA A 99 9.39 2.34 -5.64
CA ALA A 99 9.94 2.96 -6.83
C ALA A 99 10.72 4.23 -6.48
N GLU A 100 11.87 4.41 -7.14
CA GLU A 100 12.75 5.56 -6.99
C GLU A 100 13.11 6.13 -8.36
N GLN A 101 13.00 7.46 -8.51
CA GLN A 101 13.44 8.19 -9.69
C GLN A 101 12.95 7.61 -11.03
N GLY A 102 11.72 7.10 -11.07
CA GLY A 102 11.12 6.50 -12.28
C GLY A 102 11.46 5.03 -12.50
N THR A 103 12.01 4.33 -11.50
CA THR A 103 12.40 2.91 -11.60
C THR A 103 11.86 2.13 -10.41
N VAL A 104 11.23 0.98 -10.65
CA VAL A 104 10.85 0.05 -9.58
C VAL A 104 12.09 -0.64 -9.05
N ILE A 105 12.33 -0.52 -7.74
CA ILE A 105 13.47 -1.11 -7.05
C ILE A 105 13.10 -2.46 -6.43
N ARG A 106 11.90 -2.55 -5.84
CA ARG A 106 11.41 -3.75 -5.19
C ARG A 106 9.90 -3.87 -5.37
N ARG A 107 9.42 -5.07 -5.69
CA ARG A 107 8.04 -5.52 -5.48
C ARG A 107 8.10 -6.85 -4.75
N TYR A 108 7.24 -7.01 -3.75
CA TYR A 108 7.09 -8.27 -3.04
C TYR A 108 5.69 -8.38 -2.46
N CYS A 109 5.18 -9.61 -2.43
CA CYS A 109 3.87 -9.95 -1.89
C CYS A 109 3.98 -11.24 -1.08
N GLU A 110 3.41 -11.23 0.12
CA GLU A 110 3.19 -12.41 0.94
C GLU A 110 1.81 -12.27 1.60
N THR A 111 0.79 -12.73 0.89
CA THR A 111 -0.60 -12.76 1.35
C THR A 111 -1.06 -14.19 1.60
N GLY A 112 -0.33 -15.18 1.07
CA GLY A 112 -0.75 -16.57 1.09
C GLY A 112 -1.91 -16.86 0.14
N GLU A 113 -2.32 -15.88 -0.67
CA GLU A 113 -3.35 -15.99 -1.69
C GLU A 113 -2.76 -15.81 -3.11
N GLY A 114 -3.35 -16.47 -4.10
CA GLY A 114 -3.01 -16.25 -5.51
C GLY A 114 -1.60 -16.67 -5.93
N GLU A 115 -1.04 -15.91 -6.89
CA GLU A 115 0.29 -16.14 -7.49
C GLU A 115 1.32 -15.14 -6.91
N ASP A 116 1.44 -15.06 -5.58
CA ASP A 116 2.38 -14.15 -4.86
C ASP A 116 3.80 -14.14 -5.43
N GLU A 117 4.29 -15.31 -5.86
CA GLU A 117 5.59 -15.48 -6.51
C GLU A 117 5.76 -14.60 -7.75
N LEU A 118 4.69 -14.36 -8.52
CA LEU A 118 4.69 -13.50 -9.71
C LEU A 118 4.78 -12.01 -9.36
N LEU A 119 4.50 -11.66 -8.10
CA LEU A 119 4.59 -10.28 -7.59
C LEU A 119 5.94 -10.00 -6.92
N THR A 120 6.96 -10.78 -7.26
CA THR A 120 8.33 -10.58 -6.78
C THR A 120 9.20 -9.99 -7.88
N LEU A 121 9.74 -8.79 -7.64
CA LEU A 121 10.66 -8.10 -8.55
C LEU A 121 11.75 -7.38 -7.76
N GLY A 122 12.98 -7.40 -8.28
CA GLY A 122 14.11 -6.70 -7.70
C GLY A 122 14.73 -7.42 -6.50
N GLU A 123 15.91 -6.97 -6.11
CA GLU A 123 16.69 -7.55 -5.02
C GLU A 123 16.08 -7.20 -3.64
N PRO A 124 16.19 -8.09 -2.63
CA PRO A 124 15.72 -7.80 -1.29
C PRO A 124 16.28 -6.47 -0.76
N LEU A 125 15.41 -5.66 -0.15
CA LEU A 125 15.75 -4.38 0.43
C LEU A 125 16.69 -4.56 1.64
N PRO A 126 17.51 -3.54 2.00
CA PRO A 126 18.28 -3.53 3.23
C PRO A 126 17.52 -3.96 4.50
N TYR A 127 16.26 -3.54 4.63
CA TYR A 127 15.40 -3.94 5.75
C TYR A 127 15.06 -5.44 5.71
N GLU A 128 14.68 -5.97 4.54
CA GLU A 128 14.41 -7.40 4.33
C GLU A 128 15.64 -8.24 4.68
N ARG A 129 16.83 -7.84 4.19
CA ARG A 129 18.10 -8.52 4.45
C ARG A 129 18.46 -8.54 5.92
N ALA A 130 18.31 -7.40 6.61
CA ALA A 130 18.54 -7.31 8.04
C ALA A 130 17.60 -8.24 8.81
N ARG A 131 16.32 -8.27 8.42
CA ARG A 131 15.32 -9.14 9.04
C ARG A 131 15.63 -10.62 8.82
N ARG A 132 16.07 -11.03 7.64
CA ARG A 132 16.53 -12.40 7.37
C ARG A 132 17.68 -12.80 8.30
N VAL A 133 18.68 -11.92 8.48
CA VAL A 133 19.80 -12.18 9.40
C VAL A 133 19.34 -12.33 10.85
N GLU A 134 18.37 -11.53 11.31
CA GLU A 134 17.80 -11.65 12.66
C GLU A 134 17.12 -13.00 12.90
N LEU A 135 16.52 -13.58 11.86
CA LEU A 135 15.88 -14.90 11.87
C LEU A 135 16.87 -16.05 11.70
N GLY A 136 18.16 -15.76 11.51
CA GLY A 136 19.19 -16.76 11.23
C GLY A 136 19.20 -17.26 9.79
N LEU A 137 18.50 -16.59 8.88
CA LEU A 137 18.42 -16.90 7.46
C LEU A 137 19.56 -16.22 6.68
N THR A 138 19.82 -16.73 5.48
CA THR A 138 20.68 -16.07 4.49
C THR A 138 20.10 -14.71 4.09
N PRO A 139 20.88 -13.62 4.01
CA PRO A 139 20.34 -12.30 3.65
C PRO A 139 19.87 -12.21 2.20
N ASP A 140 20.53 -12.94 1.30
CA ASP A 140 20.18 -13.08 -0.11
C ASP A 140 19.40 -14.38 -0.29
N TRP A 141 18.21 -14.32 -0.88
CA TRP A 141 17.43 -15.50 -1.18
C TRP A 141 18.07 -16.27 -2.34
N ASP A 142 18.32 -17.57 -2.14
CA ASP A 142 18.80 -18.49 -3.17
C ASP A 142 18.00 -19.80 -3.07
N PRO A 143 17.15 -20.13 -4.07
CA PRO A 143 16.27 -21.30 -4.00
C PRO A 143 17.02 -22.63 -3.88
N VAL A 144 18.32 -22.65 -4.19
CA VAL A 144 19.16 -23.85 -4.04
C VAL A 144 19.59 -24.06 -2.57
N GLN A 145 19.64 -22.99 -1.78
CA GLN A 145 20.11 -22.99 -0.40
C GLN A 145 18.98 -22.96 0.62
N GLU A 146 17.79 -22.49 0.24
CA GLU A 146 16.63 -22.43 1.13
C GLU A 146 16.11 -23.82 1.45
N SER A 147 15.93 -24.10 2.75
CA SER A 147 15.11 -25.20 3.20
C SER A 147 13.65 -24.79 3.29
N LYS A 148 12.75 -25.78 3.36
CA LYS A 148 11.32 -25.51 3.60
C LYS A 148 11.09 -24.77 4.93
N ASP A 149 11.89 -25.07 5.95
CA ASP A 149 11.78 -24.40 7.25
C ASP A 149 12.20 -22.92 7.14
N ASP A 150 13.20 -22.61 6.30
CA ASP A 150 13.63 -21.23 6.01
C ASP A 150 12.55 -20.45 5.25
N GLU A 151 11.89 -21.09 4.27
CA GLU A 151 10.76 -20.53 3.54
C GLU A 151 9.57 -20.24 4.46
N ASP A 152 9.21 -21.19 5.32
CA ASP A 152 8.11 -21.06 6.27
C ASP A 152 8.38 -19.95 7.31
N GLU A 153 9.63 -19.83 7.79
CA GLU A 153 10.06 -18.78 8.72
C GLU A 153 10.04 -17.39 8.05
N TRP A 154 10.55 -17.29 6.80
CA TRP A 154 10.51 -16.04 6.06
C TRP A 154 9.08 -15.60 5.70
N ARG A 155 8.23 -16.54 5.28
CA ARG A 155 6.81 -16.29 5.05
C ARG A 155 6.16 -15.69 6.30
N SER A 156 6.31 -16.36 7.44
CA SER A 156 5.78 -15.89 8.73
C SER A 156 6.26 -14.46 9.06
N ALA A 157 7.54 -14.18 8.87
CA ALA A 157 8.10 -12.86 9.17
C ALA A 157 7.69 -11.76 8.18
N SER A 158 7.56 -12.09 6.89
CA SER A 158 7.18 -11.14 5.84
C SER A 158 5.69 -10.83 5.85
N HIS A 159 4.87 -11.72 6.40
CA HIS A 159 3.43 -11.57 6.51
C HIS A 159 2.98 -10.27 7.24
N ASP A 160 3.74 -9.77 8.20
CA ASP A 160 3.43 -8.53 8.96
C ASP A 160 4.39 -7.37 8.66
N MET A 161 5.23 -7.49 7.64
CA MET A 161 6.41 -6.63 7.48
C MET A 161 6.11 -5.25 6.88
N ALA A 162 5.05 -5.09 6.09
CA ALA A 162 4.83 -3.85 5.33
C ALA A 162 4.83 -2.58 6.19
N ALA A 163 4.26 -2.61 7.40
CA ALA A 163 4.19 -1.44 8.27
C ALA A 163 5.56 -1.01 8.80
N ASP A 164 6.42 -1.95 9.18
CA ASP A 164 7.78 -1.66 9.64
C ASP A 164 8.70 -1.28 8.47
N LEU A 165 8.50 -1.90 7.31
CA LEU A 165 9.21 -1.56 6.09
C LEU A 165 8.87 -0.12 5.67
N ALA A 166 7.60 0.26 5.64
CA ALA A 166 7.15 1.63 5.35
C ALA A 166 7.81 2.66 6.30
N ARG A 167 7.93 2.31 7.59
CA ARG A 167 8.63 3.14 8.58
C ARG A 167 10.12 3.28 8.28
N SER A 168 10.78 2.22 7.82
CA SER A 168 12.22 2.27 7.52
C SER A 168 12.55 3.11 6.28
N TYR A 169 11.61 3.26 5.35
CA TYR A 169 11.78 4.00 4.09
C TYR A 169 11.09 5.38 4.08
N GLY A 170 10.33 5.73 5.12
CA GLY A 170 9.59 6.98 5.17
C GLY A 170 8.62 7.04 6.35
N VAL A 171 7.33 7.05 6.05
CA VAL A 171 6.25 7.10 7.06
C VAL A 171 5.43 5.82 7.00
N SER A 172 5.02 5.34 8.18
CA SER A 172 4.09 4.21 8.30
C SER A 172 2.74 4.72 8.83
N PRO A 173 1.61 4.34 8.20
CA PRO A 173 0.28 4.72 8.68
C PRO A 173 0.00 4.32 10.14
N LEU A 174 0.61 3.23 10.61
CA LEU A 174 0.42 2.70 11.98
C LEU A 174 1.18 3.50 13.06
N HIS A 175 2.04 4.43 12.65
CA HIS A 175 2.89 5.21 13.56
C HIS A 175 2.61 6.73 13.50
N ILE A 176 1.52 7.14 12.84
CA ILE A 176 1.09 8.54 12.83
C ILE A 176 0.52 8.88 14.21
N GLY A 177 1.05 9.91 14.85
CA GLY A 177 0.65 10.34 16.18
C GLY A 177 0.57 11.86 16.34
N PRO A 178 0.26 12.35 17.55
CA PRO A 178 0.17 13.79 17.84
C PRO A 178 1.46 14.57 17.54
N ASP A 179 2.60 13.89 17.59
CA ASP A 179 3.91 14.47 17.37
C ASP A 179 4.35 14.42 15.90
N THR A 180 3.60 13.77 15.01
CA THR A 180 3.89 13.72 13.57
C THR A 180 3.65 15.12 12.95
N PRO A 181 4.70 15.80 12.45
CA PRO A 181 4.58 17.04 11.70
C PRO A 181 3.55 16.91 10.58
N SER A 182 2.57 17.81 10.56
CA SER A 182 1.54 17.85 9.54
C SER A 182 1.42 19.21 8.87
N ARG A 183 1.25 19.22 7.54
CA ARG A 183 1.03 20.44 6.75
C ARG A 183 -0.09 20.24 5.74
N GLY A 184 -1.04 21.17 5.76
CA GLY A 184 -2.16 21.20 4.81
C GLY A 184 -3.44 20.61 5.36
N THR A 185 -4.30 20.11 4.47
CA THR A 185 -5.60 19.55 4.83
C THR A 185 -5.81 18.30 3.99
N GLY A 186 -6.24 17.21 4.66
CA GLY A 186 -6.57 15.98 3.97
C GLY A 186 -7.84 16.13 3.15
N VAL A 187 -7.96 15.33 2.09
CA VAL A 187 -9.10 15.35 1.18
C VAL A 187 -9.53 13.94 0.84
N VAL A 188 -10.85 13.74 0.70
CA VAL A 188 -11.37 12.58 -0.02
C VAL A 188 -11.58 12.99 -1.46
N ALA A 189 -11.15 12.13 -2.39
CA ALA A 189 -11.28 12.36 -3.83
C ALA A 189 -11.79 11.09 -4.52
N LEU A 190 -12.50 11.27 -5.62
CA LEU A 190 -12.99 10.16 -6.44
C LEU A 190 -11.87 9.65 -7.33
N THR A 191 -11.79 8.34 -7.45
CA THR A 191 -10.89 7.68 -8.40
C THR A 191 -11.55 7.63 -9.78
N PRO A 192 -10.80 7.31 -10.85
CA PRO A 192 -11.42 7.01 -12.15
C PRO A 192 -12.48 5.92 -12.08
N TYR A 193 -12.33 4.96 -11.16
CA TYR A 193 -13.32 3.90 -10.94
C TYR A 193 -14.63 4.45 -10.36
N GLY A 194 -14.56 5.28 -9.31
CA GLY A 194 -15.74 5.89 -8.71
C GLY A 194 -16.47 6.87 -9.63
N VAL A 195 -15.75 7.51 -10.55
CA VAL A 195 -16.38 8.34 -11.59
C VAL A 195 -17.19 7.48 -12.57
N ALA A 196 -16.68 6.31 -12.95
CA ALA A 196 -17.32 5.44 -13.92
C ALA A 196 -18.50 4.63 -13.34
N HIS A 197 -18.40 4.21 -12.07
CA HIS A 197 -19.35 3.28 -11.44
C HIS A 197 -20.23 3.93 -10.35
N GLY A 198 -19.95 5.18 -10.01
CA GLY A 198 -20.62 5.89 -8.91
C GLY A 198 -19.94 5.65 -7.57
N VAL A 199 -20.49 6.27 -6.52
CA VAL A 199 -20.00 6.12 -5.14
C VAL A 199 -21.05 5.47 -4.25
N PRO A 200 -20.64 4.74 -3.20
CA PRO A 200 -21.57 4.15 -2.25
C PRO A 200 -22.57 5.18 -1.69
N ALA A 201 -23.86 4.83 -1.65
CA ALA A 201 -24.88 5.63 -1.00
C ALA A 201 -24.82 5.42 0.52
N GLY A 202 -24.92 6.48 1.33
CA GLY A 202 -24.96 6.33 2.78
C GLY A 202 -24.40 7.52 3.56
N ALA A 203 -23.92 7.26 4.78
CA ALA A 203 -23.40 8.25 5.72
C ALA A 203 -22.26 9.11 5.15
N TYR A 204 -21.54 8.58 4.16
CA TYR A 204 -20.43 9.25 3.49
C TYR A 204 -20.76 9.61 2.04
N ARG A 205 -21.95 10.18 1.77
CA ARG A 205 -22.27 10.70 0.42
C ARG A 205 -21.37 11.91 0.13
N ILE A 206 -20.21 11.61 -0.45
CA ILE A 206 -19.20 12.55 -0.89
C ILE A 206 -19.25 12.48 -2.42
#